data_AF-A0AA40GZG7-F1
#
_entry.id   AF-A0AA40GZG7-F1
#
_cell.length_a   1.000
_cell.length_b   1.000
_cell.length_c   1.000
_cell.angle_alpha   90.00
_cell.angle_beta   90.00
_cell.angle_gamma   90.00
#
_symmetry.space_group_name_H-M   'P 1'
#
loop_
_entity.id
_entity.type
_entity.pdbx_description
1 polymer ?
#
loop_
_entity_poly.entity_id
_entity_poly.type
_entity_poly.pdbx_seq_one_letter_code
_entity_poly.pdbx_strand_id
1 'polypeptide(L)'
;WTCCPKGWKRFQESCYYMSDDKVPWAESVQNCTGMGSHLVVINSKAEQLRQSRTGTNYYIGLRAQVVGHWQWVDQTPYNETA
;
A
#
# COMPACT_ATOMS: atom_id res chain seq x y z
N TRP A 1 22.04 -3.96 -5.58
CA TRP A 1 21.92 -4.52 -4.22
C TRP A 1 20.62 -4.02 -3.62
N THR A 2 19.48 -4.66 -3.90
CA THR A 2 18.18 -4.22 -3.39
C THR A 2 17.83 -5.01 -2.13
N CYS A 3 18.43 -4.60 -1.02
CA CYS A 3 18.11 -5.12 0.31
C CYS A 3 16.95 -4.30 0.89
N CYS A 4 15.85 -4.96 1.25
CA CYS A 4 14.78 -4.31 1.99
C CYS A 4 15.15 -4.18 3.48
N PRO A 5 14.61 -3.18 4.20
CA PRO A 5 14.83 -3.06 5.64
C PRO A 5 14.37 -4.30 6.39
N LYS A 6 14.93 -4.54 7.58
CA LYS A 6 14.57 -5.70 8.41
C LYS A 6 13.06 -5.67 8.74
N GLY A 7 12.36 -6.78 8.50
CA GLY A 7 10.90 -6.87 8.68
C GLY A 7 10.07 -6.53 7.44
N TRP A 8 10.70 -6.07 6.36
CA TRP A 8 10.03 -5.79 5.09
C TRP A 8 10.15 -6.97 4.13
N LYS A 9 9.08 -7.25 3.40
CA LYS A 9 9.04 -8.30 2.37
C LYS A 9 9.29 -7.68 1.00
N ARG A 10 10.29 -8.17 0.28
CA ARG A 10 10.53 -7.77 -1.11
C ARG A 10 9.48 -8.39 -2.03
N PHE A 11 8.98 -7.59 -2.96
CA PHE A 11 8.29 -8.07 -4.14
C PHE A 11 8.71 -7.24 -5.35
N GLN A 12 9.20 -7.91 -6.39
CA GLN A 12 9.78 -7.25 -7.55
C GLN A 12 10.83 -6.21 -7.12
N GLU A 13 10.62 -4.94 -7.47
CA GLU A 13 11.52 -3.81 -7.21
C GLU A 13 11.12 -3.03 -5.94
N SER A 14 10.05 -3.46 -5.25
CA SER A 14 9.47 -2.75 -4.11
C SER A 14 9.60 -3.55 -2.81
N CYS A 15 9.60 -2.82 -1.69
CA CYS A 15 9.61 -3.37 -0.34
C CYS A 15 8.26 -3.09 0.34
N TYR A 16 7.66 -4.11 0.94
CA TYR A 16 6.34 -4.02 1.56
C TYR A 16 6.43 -4.36 3.04
N TYR A 17 5.83 -3.51 3.86
CA TYR A 17 5.68 -3.73 5.28
C TYR A 17 4.21 -3.98 5.60
N MET A 18 3.95 -5.00 6.42
CA MET A 18 2.61 -5.31 6.92
C MET A 18 2.60 -4.92 8.38
N SER A 19 1.85 -3.86 8.71
CA SER A 19 1.62 -3.49 10.10
C SER A 19 0.60 -4.44 10.73
N ASP A 20 0.82 -4.81 11.99
CA ASP A 20 -0.17 -5.54 12.81
C ASP A 20 -1.14 -4.57 13.52
N ASP A 21 -0.77 -3.28 13.58
CA ASP A 21 -1.55 -2.24 14.24
C ASP A 21 -2.86 -1.93 13.50
N LYS A 22 -3.96 -1.97 14.24
CA LYS A 22 -5.31 -1.65 13.74
C LYS A 22 -5.66 -0.20 14.03
N VAL A 23 -4.94 0.71 13.39
CA VAL A 23 -5.18 2.16 13.47
C VAL A 23 -6.04 2.64 12.30
N PRO A 24 -6.77 3.78 12.44
CA PRO A 24 -7.52 4.38 11.34
C PRO A 24 -6.65 4.67 10.12
N TRP A 25 -7.25 4.70 8.93
CA TRP A 25 -6.53 4.94 7.66
C TRP A 25 -5.61 6.17 7.70
N ALA A 26 -6.07 7.28 8.28
CA ALA A 26 -5.28 8.51 8.38
C ALA A 26 -4.02 8.33 9.24
N GLU A 27 -4.12 7.61 10.35
CA GLU A 27 -2.98 7.27 11.19
C GLU A 27 -2.06 6.25 10.51
N SER A 28 -2.61 5.28 9.77
CA SER A 28 -1.82 4.34 8.98
C SER A 28 -0.96 5.06 7.93
N VAL A 29 -1.51 6.09 7.27
CA VAL A 29 -0.74 6.94 6.35
C VAL A 29 0.40 7.64 7.10
N GLN A 30 0.11 8.27 8.25
CA GLN A 30 1.14 8.96 9.02
C GLN A 30 2.25 8.02 9.51
N ASN A 31 1.92 6.80 9.93
CA ASN A 31 2.92 5.80 10.30
C ASN A 31 3.78 5.39 9.11
N CYS A 32 3.18 5.10 7.95
CA CYS A 32 3.94 4.79 6.74
C CYS A 32 4.86 5.95 6.34
N THR A 33 4.35 7.18 6.32
CA THR A 33 5.16 8.37 5.99
C THR A 33 6.27 8.60 7.00
N GLY A 34 6.03 8.35 8.29
CA GLY A 34 7.05 8.41 9.34
C GLY A 34 8.16 7.37 9.19
N MET A 35 7.87 6.24 8.53
CA MET A 35 8.87 5.21 8.17
C MET A 35 9.60 5.51 6.85
N GLY A 36 9.33 6.65 6.20
CA GLY A 36 9.88 6.99 4.89
C GLY A 36 9.23 6.20 3.75
N SER A 37 7.98 5.74 3.92
CA SER A 37 7.23 4.99 2.93
C SER A 37 5.81 5.54 2.76
N HIS A 38 5.01 4.88 1.91
CA HIS A 38 3.58 5.17 1.75
C HIS A 38 2.76 3.89 1.95
N LEU A 39 1.45 4.05 2.17
CA LEU A 39 0.53 2.91 2.08
C LEU A 39 0.63 2.24 0.70
N VAL A 40 0.35 0.95 0.63
CA VAL A 40 0.56 0.17 -0.60
C VAL A 40 -0.28 0.73 -1.76
N VAL A 41 0.36 0.94 -2.89
CA VAL A 41 -0.26 1.27 -4.18
C VAL A 41 -0.26 -0.01 -5.00
N ILE A 42 -1.42 -0.36 -5.56
CA ILE A 42 -1.56 -1.56 -6.39
C ILE A 42 -1.54 -1.12 -7.86
N ASN A 43 -0.43 -1.39 -8.54
CA ASN A 43 -0.25 -1.06 -9.95
C ASN A 43 -0.27 -2.31 -10.86
N SER A 44 -0.43 -3.49 -10.27
CA SER A 44 -0.44 -4.75 -11.02
C SER A 44 -1.29 -5.80 -10.35
N LYS A 45 -2.03 -6.56 -11.15
CA LYS A 45 -2.75 -7.77 -10.73
C LYS A 45 -1.92 -8.74 -9.87
N ALA A 46 -0.61 -8.84 -10.12
CA ALA A 46 0.29 -9.66 -9.33
C ALA A 46 0.47 -9.13 -7.89
N GLU A 47 0.51 -7.80 -7.70
CA GLU A 47 0.50 -7.15 -6.39
C GLU A 47 -0.82 -7.38 -5.67
N GLN A 48 -1.95 -7.21 -6.39
CA GLN A 48 -3.28 -7.45 -5.84
C GLN A 48 -3.44 -8.89 -5.33
N LEU A 49 -3.04 -9.87 -6.13
CA LEU A 49 -3.07 -11.29 -5.74
C LEU A 49 -2.18 -11.56 -4.52
N ARG A 50 -1.00 -10.94 -4.44
CA ARG A 50 -0.13 -11.08 -3.27
C ARG A 50 -0.79 -10.56 -2.00
N GLN A 51 -1.40 -9.37 -2.04
CA GLN A 51 -2.05 -8.79 -0.87
C GLN A 51 -3.28 -9.60 -0.46
N SER A 52 -4.07 -10.08 -1.42
CA SER A 52 -5.25 -10.92 -1.17
C SER A 52 -4.92 -12.26 -0.49
N ARG A 53 -3.73 -12.82 -0.73
CA ARG A 53 -3.29 -14.10 -0.14
C ARG A 53 -2.98 -14.05 1.35
N THR A 54 -2.91 -12.86 1.95
CA THR A 54 -2.65 -12.70 3.39
C THR A 54 -3.84 -13.09 4.25
N GLY A 55 -5.05 -13.21 3.67
CA GLY A 55 -6.29 -13.54 4.39
C GLY A 55 -6.73 -12.47 5.40
N THR A 56 -6.04 -11.31 5.41
CA THR A 56 -6.25 -10.23 6.38
C THR A 56 -6.57 -8.94 5.64
N ASN A 57 -7.53 -8.18 6.15
CA ASN A 57 -7.90 -6.90 5.58
C ASN A 57 -6.91 -5.83 6.04
N TYR A 58 -6.18 -5.24 5.08
CA TYR A 58 -5.26 -4.14 5.32
C TYR A 58 -5.75 -2.86 4.63
N TYR A 59 -5.45 -1.71 5.22
CA TYR A 59 -5.62 -0.43 4.54
C TYR A 59 -4.61 -0.31 3.40
N ILE A 60 -5.10 0.13 2.24
CA ILE A 60 -4.29 0.44 1.07
C ILE A 60 -4.25 1.94 0.83
N GLY A 61 -3.32 2.39 -0.01
CA GLY A 61 -3.11 3.80 -0.33
C GLY A 61 -4.17 4.41 -1.25
N LEU A 62 -5.30 3.74 -1.48
CA LEU A 62 -6.39 4.22 -2.33
C LEU A 62 -7.39 5.01 -1.48
N ARG A 63 -7.64 6.27 -1.85
CA ARG A 63 -8.63 7.12 -1.18
C ARG A 63 -9.50 7.86 -2.17
N ALA A 64 -10.79 7.93 -1.88
CA ALA A 64 -11.70 8.84 -2.55
C ALA A 64 -11.63 10.22 -1.87
N GLN A 65 -11.23 11.27 -2.61
CA GLN A 65 -11.34 12.65 -2.11
C GLN A 65 -12.77 13.19 -2.25
N VAL A 66 -13.42 12.83 -3.36
CA VAL A 66 -14.83 13.02 -3.64
C VAL A 66 -15.40 11.67 -4.04
N VAL A 67 -16.67 11.40 -3.76
CA VAL A 67 -17.33 10.17 -4.24
C VAL A 67 -17.11 10.03 -5.74
N GLY A 68 -16.59 8.88 -6.16
CA GLY A 68 -16.24 8.60 -7.56
C GLY A 68 -14.85 9.08 -8.03
N HIS A 69 -14.11 9.85 -7.21
CA HIS A 69 -12.78 10.35 -7.55
C HIS A 69 -11.71 9.70 -6.66
N TRP A 70 -11.21 8.56 -7.11
CA TRP A 70 -10.19 7.78 -6.43
C TRP A 70 -8.79 8.28 -6.78
N GLN A 71 -7.94 8.39 -5.78
CA GLN A 71 -6.54 8.76 -5.92
C GLN A 71 -5.65 7.92 -5.01
N TRP A 72 -4.48 7.57 -5.54
CA TRP A 72 -3.43 6.90 -4.77
C TRP A 72 -2.59 7.92 -3.99
N VAL A 73 -2.08 7.51 -2.83
CA VAL A 73 -1.18 8.33 -1.99
C VAL A 73 0.12 8.75 -2.70
N ASP A 74 0.54 8.03 -3.74
CA ASP A 74 1.72 8.33 -4.56
C ASP A 74 1.40 9.23 -5.77
N GLN A 75 0.16 9.73 -5.87
CA GLN A 75 -0.32 10.56 -7.01
C GLN A 75 -0.40 9.80 -8.34
N THR A 76 -0.17 8.49 -8.35
CA THR A 76 -0.42 7.65 -9.53
C THR A 76 -1.90 7.69 -9.89
N PRO A 77 -2.23 7.78 -11.20
CA PRO A 77 -3.62 7.76 -11.64
C PRO A 77 -4.27 6.42 -11.29
N TYR A 78 -5.48 6.48 -10.75
CA TYR A 78 -6.27 5.27 -10.55
C TYR A 78 -6.67 4.69 -11.91
N ASN A 79 -6.23 3.47 -12.18
CA ASN A 79 -6.59 2.72 -13.38
C ASN A 79 -7.47 1.54 -12.97
N GLU A 80 -8.75 1.58 -13.36
CA GLU A 80 -9.75 0.55 -13.04
C GLU A 80 -9.42 -0.84 -13.58
N THR A 81 -8.44 -0.94 -14.49
CA THR A 81 -8.08 -2.18 -15.19
C THR A 81 -6.74 -2.82 -14.77
N ALA A 82 -6.09 -2.30 -13.71
CA ALA A 82 -4.79 -2.79 -13.22
C ALA A 82 -4.77 -4.23 -12.65
#